data_AF-A0A842WR04-F1
#
_entry.id   AF-A0A842WR04-F1
#
_cell.length_a   1.000
_cell.length_b   1.000
_cell.length_c   1.000
_cell.angle_alpha   90.00
_cell.angle_beta   90.00
_cell.angle_gamma   90.00
#
_symmetry.space_group_name_H-M   'P 1'
#
loop_
_entity.id
_entity.type
_entity.pdbx_description
1 polymer ?
#
loop_
_entity_poly.entity_id
_entity_poly.type
_entity_poly.pdbx_seq_one_letter_code
_entity_poly.pdbx_strand_id
1 'polypeptide(L)'
;MICQITKKQLVYFCLITVCISFMPTNGEHNFANQTIETRAVWLNDYAFNSDNIRNDTINKIRTANLNTVFLIAPPIGGNKGWSDPNDFAVMLDVLSADGLSVHAWIANLYRLKGVAADFTNETEQIQQISWVKQLLTTYPKLDGIHFDYIRSKELETVNSTQMNAISDLIGQAKVEISNLFPDKFLTTAGWPLSGEIRASEDQLPQWYIDWFNEYETDSVNRWNKAGYNHDGYPTCFGVQQDPVDWIANEQLDYHISMEYCFDTDWWKGEVDIWNTFPEEVVEQTFMGLGWYSGVWQEETITQEQVATEIVNKIRYGRLNNISGFSIFELNEPENNDSLLIDALSGDSTAPFYTEATSAFKATIKDNGNLPNYTLIILIAIIGGFSAAIALASKRRK
;
A
#
# COMPACT_ATOMS: atom_id res chain seq x y z
N MET A 1 10.86 57.65 -11.35
CA MET A 1 9.72 57.62 -10.42
C MET A 1 9.97 56.46 -9.46
N ILE A 2 10.59 56.73 -8.30
CA ILE A 2 10.97 55.69 -7.33
C ILE A 2 9.76 55.49 -6.42
N CYS A 3 9.07 54.36 -6.56
CA CYS A 3 7.89 54.04 -5.75
C CYS A 3 8.32 53.87 -4.28
N GLN A 4 7.80 54.72 -3.39
CA GLN A 4 8.10 54.63 -1.95
C GLN A 4 7.35 53.43 -1.36
N ILE A 5 8.07 52.32 -1.18
CA ILE A 5 7.57 51.20 -0.38
C ILE A 5 7.54 51.67 1.08
N THR A 6 6.34 51.69 1.65
CA THR A 6 6.13 52.11 3.04
C THR A 6 6.63 51.04 4.02
N LYS A 7 7.03 51.43 5.25
CA LYS A 7 7.46 50.47 6.29
C LYS A 7 6.43 49.35 6.53
N LYS A 8 5.13 49.63 6.41
CA LYS A 8 4.06 48.62 6.53
C LYS A 8 4.11 47.58 5.40
N GLN A 9 4.38 48.00 4.16
CA GLN A 9 4.51 47.09 3.02
C GLN A 9 5.75 46.20 3.13
N LEU A 10 6.86 46.72 3.70
CA LEU A 10 8.08 45.93 3.94
C LEU A 10 7.86 44.84 5.00
N VAL A 11 7.11 45.15 6.06
CA VAL A 11 6.75 44.18 7.13
C VAL A 11 5.79 43.11 6.60
N TYR A 12 4.81 43.49 5.78
CA TYR A 12 3.93 42.53 5.11
C TYR A 12 4.70 41.61 4.16
N PHE A 13 5.65 42.14 3.40
CA PHE A 13 6.51 41.33 2.52
C PHE A 13 7.34 40.34 3.34
N CYS A 14 7.96 40.77 4.45
CA CYS A 14 8.73 39.88 5.33
C CYS A 14 7.86 38.78 5.98
N LEU A 15 6.64 39.11 6.40
CA LEU A 15 5.69 38.12 6.94
C LEU A 15 5.28 37.09 5.88
N ILE A 16 5.00 37.53 4.65
CA ILE A 16 4.67 36.63 3.53
C ILE A 16 5.87 35.74 3.19
N THR A 17 7.10 36.27 3.13
CA THR A 17 8.30 35.45 2.85
C THR A 17 8.58 34.45 3.97
N VAL A 18 8.37 34.81 5.24
CA VAL A 18 8.51 33.88 6.37
C VAL A 18 7.44 32.79 6.30
N CYS A 19 6.17 33.13 6.01
CA CYS A 19 5.11 32.12 5.86
C CYS A 19 5.33 31.16 4.69
N ILE A 20 5.88 31.63 3.56
CA ILE A 20 6.21 30.77 2.41
C ILE A 20 7.42 29.86 2.72
N SER A 21 8.31 30.27 3.63
CA SER A 21 9.46 29.46 4.06
C SER A 21 9.12 28.36 5.06
N PHE A 22 7.88 28.35 5.58
CA PHE A 22 7.33 27.32 6.47
C PHE A 22 6.28 26.44 5.81
N MET A 23 5.97 26.65 4.52
CA MET A 23 5.32 25.58 3.77
C MET A 23 6.33 24.45 3.67
N PRO A 24 5.99 23.22 4.13
CA PRO A 24 6.82 22.07 3.84
C PRO A 24 7.03 22.11 2.32
N THR A 25 8.27 22.21 1.87
CA THR A 25 8.58 21.84 0.50
C THR A 25 7.96 20.46 0.36
N ASN A 26 6.95 20.29 -0.51
CA ASN A 26 6.41 18.99 -0.86
C ASN A 26 7.64 18.10 -1.08
N GLY A 27 7.94 17.25 -0.08
CA GLY A 27 9.06 16.36 -0.20
C GLY A 27 8.76 15.57 -1.45
N GLU A 28 9.74 15.42 -2.35
CA GLU A 28 9.61 14.44 -3.41
C GLU A 28 9.22 13.13 -2.72
N HIS A 29 7.95 12.74 -2.87
CA HIS A 29 7.44 11.51 -2.30
C HIS A 29 8.28 10.40 -2.93
N ASN A 30 8.97 9.61 -2.09
CA ASN A 30 9.74 8.50 -2.60
C ASN A 30 8.73 7.41 -2.99
N PHE A 31 8.23 7.44 -4.22
CA PHE A 31 7.53 6.29 -4.77
C PHE A 31 8.53 5.13 -4.93
N ALA A 32 8.09 3.90 -4.69
CA ALA A 32 8.94 2.75 -4.92
C ALA A 32 9.32 2.65 -6.42
N ASN A 33 10.46 2.03 -6.71
CA ASN A 33 10.96 1.97 -8.08
C ASN A 33 10.12 1.01 -8.94
N GLN A 34 9.26 1.56 -9.79
CA GLN A 34 8.36 0.83 -10.67
C GLN A 34 9.06 -0.02 -11.73
N THR A 35 10.37 0.17 -11.96
CA THR A 35 11.14 -0.69 -12.86
C THR A 35 11.52 -2.05 -12.24
N ILE A 36 11.22 -2.26 -10.96
CA ILE A 36 11.55 -3.47 -10.22
C ILE A 36 10.26 -4.20 -9.87
N GLU A 37 10.11 -5.42 -10.39
CA GLU A 37 8.92 -6.21 -10.12
C GLU A 37 8.83 -6.58 -8.63
N THR A 38 7.65 -6.33 -8.04
CA THR A 38 7.37 -6.76 -6.68
C THR A 38 6.86 -8.18 -6.66
N ARG A 39 7.48 -9.01 -5.83
CA ARG A 39 7.13 -10.41 -5.62
C ARG A 39 6.88 -10.62 -4.14
N ALA A 40 5.66 -10.32 -3.75
CA ALA A 40 5.25 -10.28 -2.36
C ALA A 40 4.64 -11.61 -1.90
N VAL A 41 4.74 -11.85 -0.59
CA VAL A 41 4.07 -12.98 0.07
C VAL A 41 3.55 -12.57 1.43
N TRP A 42 2.40 -13.13 1.79
CA TRP A 42 1.75 -12.96 3.09
C TRP A 42 2.16 -14.09 4.01
N LEU A 43 2.46 -13.75 5.27
CA LEU A 43 2.83 -14.72 6.29
C LEU A 43 1.97 -14.51 7.53
N ASN A 44 1.11 -15.47 7.80
CA ASN A 44 0.46 -15.65 9.09
C ASN A 44 1.43 -16.20 10.16
N ASP A 45 1.04 -16.12 11.44
CA ASP A 45 1.88 -16.49 12.59
C ASP A 45 2.37 -17.95 12.52
N TYR A 46 1.51 -18.85 12.04
CA TYR A 46 1.86 -20.26 11.88
C TYR A 46 3.02 -20.49 10.90
N ALA A 47 3.39 -19.51 10.07
CA ALA A 47 4.52 -19.60 9.16
C ALA A 47 5.85 -19.20 9.80
N PHE A 48 5.88 -18.78 11.08
CA PHE A 48 7.14 -18.37 11.72
C PHE A 48 7.17 -18.49 13.26
N ASN A 49 6.17 -19.10 13.88
CA ASN A 49 6.04 -19.29 15.35
C ASN A 49 6.94 -20.37 15.97
N SER A 50 7.95 -20.84 15.25
CA SER A 50 9.04 -21.66 15.80
C SER A 50 10.27 -21.58 14.90
N ASP A 51 11.45 -21.86 15.44
CA ASP A 51 12.71 -21.79 14.67
C ASP A 51 12.70 -22.71 13.44
N ASN A 52 12.16 -23.93 13.55
CA ASN A 52 12.11 -24.88 12.43
C ASN A 52 11.20 -24.37 11.31
N ILE A 53 9.99 -23.92 11.66
CA ILE A 53 9.03 -23.39 10.69
C ILE A 53 9.57 -22.11 10.07
N ARG A 54 10.13 -21.20 10.87
CA ARG A 54 10.74 -19.95 10.40
C ARG A 54 11.83 -20.21 9.37
N ASN A 55 12.77 -21.12 9.68
CA ASN A 55 13.86 -21.47 8.78
C ASN A 55 13.36 -22.10 7.48
N ASP A 56 12.34 -22.95 7.55
CA ASP A 56 11.67 -23.51 6.37
C ASP A 56 11.04 -22.40 5.51
N THR A 57 10.24 -21.51 6.11
CA THR A 57 9.63 -20.36 5.42
C THR A 57 10.66 -19.48 4.73
N ILE A 58 11.76 -19.14 5.41
CA ILE A 58 12.82 -18.32 4.83
C ILE A 58 13.46 -19.03 3.63
N ASN A 59 13.72 -20.33 3.73
CA ASN A 59 14.28 -21.10 2.61
C ASN A 59 13.31 -21.15 1.43
N LYS A 60 12.00 -21.29 1.68
CA LYS A 60 10.96 -21.23 0.65
C LYS A 60 10.93 -19.88 -0.06
N ILE A 61 10.95 -18.77 0.70
CA ILE A 61 11.00 -17.40 0.17
C ILE A 61 12.21 -17.19 -0.72
N ARG A 62 13.41 -17.59 -0.25
CA ARG A 62 14.66 -17.50 -1.02
C ARG A 62 14.60 -18.32 -2.30
N THR A 63 14.14 -19.56 -2.21
CA THR A 63 14.09 -20.47 -3.36
C THR A 63 13.11 -19.96 -4.42
N ALA A 64 11.95 -19.45 -4.01
CA ALA A 64 10.96 -18.86 -4.91
C ALA A 64 11.35 -17.46 -5.44
N ASN A 65 12.51 -16.92 -5.08
CA ASN A 65 12.98 -15.58 -5.45
C ASN A 65 11.94 -14.47 -5.16
N LEU A 66 11.26 -14.60 -4.02
CA LEU A 66 10.35 -13.58 -3.48
C LEU A 66 11.16 -12.48 -2.81
N ASN A 67 10.68 -11.24 -2.88
CA ASN A 67 11.45 -10.07 -2.48
C ASN A 67 10.77 -9.18 -1.42
N THR A 68 9.48 -9.36 -1.20
CA THR A 68 8.67 -8.54 -0.29
C THR A 68 7.82 -9.44 0.60
N VAL A 69 7.68 -9.08 1.88
CA VAL A 69 6.94 -9.88 2.86
C VAL A 69 5.95 -9.01 3.63
N PHE A 70 4.69 -9.43 3.64
CA PHE A 70 3.65 -8.92 4.53
C PHE A 70 3.57 -9.83 5.76
N LEU A 71 4.21 -9.40 6.85
CA LEU A 71 4.36 -10.18 8.08
C LEU A 71 3.25 -9.80 9.06
N ILE A 72 2.39 -10.74 9.46
CA ILE A 72 1.25 -10.44 10.35
C ILE A 72 1.73 -9.82 11.66
N ALA A 73 1.19 -8.64 11.99
CA ALA A 73 1.67 -7.81 13.07
C ALA A 73 1.36 -8.39 14.47
N PRO A 74 2.24 -8.16 15.47
CA PRO A 74 2.02 -8.60 16.83
C PRO A 74 1.14 -7.61 17.62
N PRO A 75 0.63 -7.98 18.81
CA PRO A 75 -0.05 -7.05 19.69
C PRO A 75 0.86 -5.88 20.07
N ILE A 76 0.33 -4.67 20.06
CA ILE A 76 1.06 -3.48 20.52
C ILE A 76 0.12 -2.35 20.96
N GLY A 77 0.43 -1.74 22.12
CA GLY A 77 -0.32 -0.61 22.71
C GLY A 77 -1.83 -0.81 22.81
N GLY A 78 -2.26 -2.01 23.18
CA GLY A 78 -3.68 -2.36 23.32
C GLY A 78 -4.36 -2.81 22.03
N ASN A 79 -3.67 -2.77 20.89
CA ASN A 79 -4.14 -3.34 19.63
C ASN A 79 -3.85 -4.85 19.61
N LYS A 80 -4.77 -5.61 18.99
CA LYS A 80 -4.84 -7.07 19.13
C LYS A 80 -3.60 -7.79 18.58
N GLY A 81 -3.20 -7.52 17.34
CA GLY A 81 -2.21 -8.32 16.62
C GLY A 81 -2.55 -9.82 16.55
N TRP A 82 -1.79 -10.57 15.75
CA TRP A 82 -2.04 -12.00 15.52
C TRP A 82 -0.80 -12.87 15.55
N SER A 83 0.38 -12.29 15.74
CA SER A 83 1.63 -13.02 15.99
C SER A 83 2.18 -12.81 17.40
N ASP A 84 3.08 -13.71 17.83
CA ASP A 84 3.88 -13.46 19.03
C ASP A 84 4.90 -12.32 18.78
N PRO A 85 5.05 -11.34 19.69
CA PRO A 85 6.02 -10.25 19.50
C PRO A 85 7.48 -10.70 19.33
N ASN A 86 7.91 -11.79 19.99
CA ASN A 86 9.28 -12.28 19.84
C ASN A 86 9.46 -12.99 18.50
N ASP A 87 8.51 -13.84 18.11
CA ASP A 87 8.58 -14.54 16.82
C ASP A 87 8.54 -13.55 15.64
N PHE A 88 7.70 -12.50 15.74
CA PHE A 88 7.68 -11.39 14.79
C PHE A 88 9.04 -10.68 14.72
N ALA A 89 9.62 -10.31 15.86
CA ALA A 89 10.90 -9.60 15.90
C ALA A 89 12.04 -10.44 15.30
N VAL A 90 12.09 -11.73 15.61
CA VAL A 90 13.13 -12.62 15.06
C VAL A 90 12.92 -12.84 13.57
N MET A 91 11.69 -13.04 13.11
CA MET A 91 11.40 -13.18 11.68
C MET A 91 11.77 -11.91 10.90
N LEU A 92 11.37 -10.73 11.40
CA LEU A 92 11.76 -9.44 10.83
C LEU A 92 13.28 -9.31 10.72
N ASP A 93 14.01 -9.65 11.79
CA ASP A 93 15.46 -9.55 11.82
C ASP A 93 16.13 -10.39 10.73
N VAL A 94 15.64 -11.61 10.49
CA VAL A 94 16.21 -12.51 9.47
C VAL A 94 15.83 -12.04 8.06
N LEU A 95 14.56 -11.70 7.82
CA LEU A 95 14.11 -11.24 6.51
C LEU A 95 14.81 -9.94 6.08
N SER A 96 14.94 -8.97 6.99
CA SER A 96 15.68 -7.73 6.72
C SER A 96 17.17 -7.98 6.48
N ALA A 97 17.79 -8.93 7.17
CA ALA A 97 19.20 -9.30 6.96
C ALA A 97 19.44 -9.95 5.59
N ASP A 98 18.46 -10.72 5.09
CA ASP A 98 18.45 -11.23 3.71
C ASP A 98 18.15 -10.14 2.66
N GLY A 99 17.83 -8.94 3.13
CA GLY A 99 17.61 -7.79 2.29
C GLY A 99 16.24 -7.74 1.61
N LEU A 100 15.28 -8.52 2.10
CA LEU A 100 13.88 -8.45 1.71
C LEU A 100 13.24 -7.16 2.23
N SER A 101 12.21 -6.67 1.54
CA SER A 101 11.34 -5.63 2.09
C SER A 101 10.30 -6.27 3.01
N VAL A 102 10.10 -5.72 4.21
CA VAL A 102 9.19 -6.28 5.22
C VAL A 102 8.19 -5.23 5.68
N HIS A 103 6.91 -5.50 5.47
CA HIS A 103 5.81 -4.65 5.88
C HIS A 103 5.03 -5.33 7.00
N ALA A 104 4.67 -4.59 8.06
CA ALA A 104 3.81 -5.12 9.10
C ALA A 104 2.36 -5.15 8.60
N TRP A 105 1.79 -6.35 8.51
CA TRP A 105 0.42 -6.57 8.08
C TRP A 105 -0.56 -6.41 9.26
N ILE A 106 -1.50 -5.47 9.11
CA ILE A 106 -2.48 -5.09 10.13
C ILE A 106 -3.89 -5.44 9.65
N ALA A 107 -4.60 -6.32 10.36
CA ALA A 107 -6.03 -6.55 10.12
C ALA A 107 -6.88 -5.46 10.80
N ASN A 108 -7.13 -4.36 10.08
CA ASN A 108 -7.74 -3.13 10.61
C ASN A 108 -9.14 -3.34 11.22
N LEU A 109 -10.00 -4.17 10.59
CA LEU A 109 -11.39 -4.37 11.02
C LEU A 109 -11.50 -4.86 12.47
N TYR A 110 -10.53 -5.64 12.96
CA TYR A 110 -10.55 -6.21 14.31
C TYR A 110 -9.34 -5.77 15.15
N ARG A 111 -9.02 -4.47 15.09
CA ARG A 111 -7.99 -3.84 15.96
C ARG A 111 -8.19 -4.20 17.42
N LEU A 112 -9.43 -4.26 17.89
CA LEU A 112 -9.81 -4.75 19.20
C LEU A 112 -10.45 -6.13 19.10
N LYS A 113 -10.10 -7.02 20.02
CA LYS A 113 -10.59 -8.41 20.01
C LYS A 113 -12.12 -8.47 20.11
N GLY A 114 -12.76 -9.00 19.07
CA GLY A 114 -14.20 -9.21 19.00
C GLY A 114 -15.02 -7.94 18.74
N VAL A 115 -14.38 -6.82 18.45
CA VAL A 115 -15.03 -5.54 18.16
C VAL A 115 -14.65 -5.12 16.75
N ALA A 116 -15.64 -5.01 15.87
CA ALA A 116 -15.44 -4.45 14.55
C ALA A 116 -15.17 -2.94 14.67
N ALA A 117 -14.17 -2.45 13.94
CA ALA A 117 -13.87 -1.02 13.86
C ALA A 117 -15.03 -0.26 13.20
N ASP A 118 -15.36 0.89 13.77
CA ASP A 118 -16.21 1.89 13.14
C ASP A 118 -15.33 3.02 12.65
N PHE A 119 -15.04 3.03 11.35
CA PHE A 119 -14.15 4.02 10.76
C PHE A 119 -14.74 5.42 10.74
N THR A 120 -16.06 5.58 10.91
CA THR A 120 -16.68 6.91 11.05
C THR A 120 -16.40 7.56 12.41
N ASN A 121 -15.92 6.76 13.37
CA ASN A 121 -15.56 7.23 14.70
C ASN A 121 -14.15 7.82 14.73
N GLU A 122 -14.03 9.11 15.02
CA GLU A 122 -12.73 9.82 15.10
C GLU A 122 -11.77 9.19 16.12
N THR A 123 -12.28 8.68 17.26
CA THR A 123 -11.43 7.99 18.23
C THR A 123 -10.86 6.69 17.66
N GLU A 124 -11.65 5.93 16.90
CA GLU A 124 -11.16 4.72 16.23
C GLU A 124 -10.08 5.07 15.20
N GLN A 125 -10.30 6.08 14.36
CA GLN A 125 -9.31 6.54 13.38
C GLN A 125 -7.98 6.92 14.05
N ILE A 126 -8.03 7.72 15.13
CA ILE A 126 -6.84 8.10 15.89
C ILE A 126 -6.11 6.87 16.44
N GLN A 127 -6.84 5.85 16.91
CA GLN A 127 -6.22 4.63 17.43
C GLN A 127 -5.59 3.75 16.33
N GLN A 128 -6.19 3.69 15.14
CA GLN A 128 -5.62 3.00 13.99
C GLN A 128 -4.30 3.67 13.55
N ILE A 129 -4.26 5.00 13.47
CA ILE A 129 -3.02 5.75 13.16
C ILE A 129 -1.98 5.58 14.27
N SER A 130 -2.41 5.59 15.55
CA SER A 130 -1.52 5.32 16.67
C SER A 130 -0.91 3.92 16.59
N TRP A 131 -1.65 2.91 16.12
CA TRP A 131 -1.13 1.56 15.92
C TRP A 131 -0.01 1.52 14.88
N VAL A 132 -0.21 2.16 13.73
CA VAL A 132 0.80 2.35 12.67
C VAL A 132 2.09 2.94 13.25
N LYS A 133 1.98 4.06 13.97
CA LYS A 133 3.14 4.74 14.55
C LYS A 133 3.89 3.87 15.55
N GLN A 134 3.17 3.14 16.39
CA GLN A 134 3.77 2.29 17.40
C GLN A 134 4.53 1.11 16.79
N LEU A 135 3.99 0.49 15.72
CA LEU A 135 4.68 -0.56 14.99
C LEU A 135 5.99 -0.05 14.39
N LEU A 136 5.95 1.04 13.62
CA LEU A 136 7.15 1.60 13.00
C LEU A 136 8.19 2.11 14.00
N THR A 137 7.75 2.63 15.16
CA THR A 137 8.65 3.05 16.24
C THR A 137 9.32 1.86 16.93
N THR A 138 8.57 0.79 17.18
CA THR A 138 9.05 -0.39 17.93
C THR A 138 9.91 -1.30 17.06
N TYR A 139 9.58 -1.39 15.76
CA TYR A 139 10.23 -2.25 14.78
C TYR A 139 10.79 -1.40 13.63
N PRO A 140 11.88 -0.64 13.84
CA PRO A 140 12.42 0.31 12.85
C PRO A 140 12.98 -0.35 11.58
N LYS A 141 13.19 -1.67 11.60
CA LYS A 141 13.60 -2.48 10.44
C LYS A 141 12.49 -2.74 9.43
N LEU A 142 11.23 -2.45 9.79
CA LEU A 142 10.13 -2.49 8.84
C LEU A 142 10.38 -1.47 7.73
N ASP A 143 10.03 -1.84 6.50
CA ASP A 143 10.01 -0.95 5.35
C ASP A 143 8.66 -0.25 5.19
N GLY A 144 7.60 -0.77 5.82
CA GLY A 144 6.29 -0.14 5.76
C GLY A 144 5.22 -0.79 6.61
N ILE A 145 4.00 -0.28 6.45
CA ILE A 145 2.78 -0.89 6.94
C ILE A 145 1.98 -1.41 5.75
N HIS A 146 1.39 -2.58 5.93
CA HIS A 146 0.37 -3.11 5.06
C HIS A 146 -0.95 -3.14 5.80
N PHE A 147 -1.89 -2.30 5.40
CA PHE A 147 -3.27 -2.50 5.77
C PHE A 147 -3.77 -3.72 5.03
N ASP A 148 -4.40 -4.63 5.76
CA ASP A 148 -5.18 -5.71 5.15
C ASP A 148 -6.29 -5.12 4.27
N TYR A 149 -7.25 -5.93 3.84
CA TYR A 149 -8.48 -5.41 3.24
C TYR A 149 -9.32 -4.61 4.24
N ILE A 150 -8.87 -3.40 4.57
CA ILE A 150 -9.51 -2.42 5.45
C ILE A 150 -10.91 -2.12 4.92
N ARG A 151 -11.92 -2.39 5.75
CA ARG A 151 -13.30 -2.53 5.27
C ARG A 151 -14.32 -2.44 6.38
N SER A 152 -15.60 -2.27 6.02
CA SER A 152 -16.71 -2.55 6.94
C SER A 152 -16.98 -4.05 7.11
N LYS A 153 -17.80 -4.40 8.10
CA LYS A 153 -17.91 -5.79 8.60
C LYS A 153 -18.61 -6.75 7.63
N GLU A 154 -19.60 -6.27 6.90
CA GLU A 154 -20.48 -7.09 6.05
C GLU A 154 -20.52 -6.52 4.62
N LEU A 155 -21.08 -7.26 3.68
CA LEU A 155 -21.54 -6.70 2.41
C LEU A 155 -22.78 -5.84 2.70
N GLU A 156 -22.57 -4.54 2.77
CA GLU A 156 -23.57 -3.54 3.13
C GLU A 156 -24.04 -2.77 1.89
N THR A 157 -25.11 -2.00 2.04
CA THR A 157 -25.41 -0.93 1.06
C THR A 157 -24.23 0.03 0.99
N VAL A 158 -23.81 0.39 -0.22
CA VAL A 158 -22.70 1.33 -0.43
C VAL A 158 -23.04 2.66 0.20
N ASN A 159 -22.19 3.11 1.12
CA ASN A 159 -22.39 4.30 1.93
C ASN A 159 -21.17 5.22 1.82
N SER A 160 -21.35 6.34 1.14
CA SER A 160 -20.28 7.31 0.89
C SER A 160 -19.65 7.84 2.18
N THR A 161 -20.39 7.93 3.29
CA THR A 161 -19.84 8.39 4.58
C THR A 161 -18.87 7.36 5.17
N GLN A 162 -19.21 6.07 5.13
CA GLN A 162 -18.33 5.01 5.64
C GLN A 162 -17.10 4.83 4.75
N MET A 163 -17.31 4.86 3.43
CA MET A 163 -16.22 4.77 2.44
C MET A 163 -15.23 5.92 2.58
N ASN A 164 -15.73 7.17 2.63
CA ASN A 164 -14.89 8.35 2.84
C ASN A 164 -14.14 8.29 4.17
N ALA A 165 -14.76 7.75 5.23
CA ALA A 165 -14.08 7.61 6.51
C ALA A 165 -12.91 6.61 6.47
N ILE A 166 -12.99 5.56 5.65
CA ILE A 166 -11.87 4.66 5.37
C ILE A 166 -10.78 5.39 4.56
N SER A 167 -11.15 6.09 3.48
CA SER A 167 -10.21 6.89 2.69
C SER A 167 -9.49 7.94 3.53
N ASP A 168 -10.22 8.67 4.38
CA ASP A 168 -9.68 9.68 5.29
C ASP A 168 -8.67 9.08 6.27
N LEU A 169 -8.94 7.89 6.81
CA LEU A 169 -8.01 7.18 7.70
C LEU A 169 -6.73 6.79 6.94
N ILE A 170 -6.86 6.25 5.73
CA ILE A 170 -5.71 5.84 4.91
C ILE A 170 -4.84 7.06 4.58
N GLY A 171 -5.44 8.14 4.09
CA GLY A 171 -4.73 9.38 3.79
C GLY A 171 -4.05 10.00 5.02
N GLN A 172 -4.73 10.03 6.17
CA GLN A 172 -4.13 10.50 7.42
C GLN A 172 -2.95 9.62 7.88
N ALA A 173 -3.07 8.29 7.76
CA ALA A 173 -1.98 7.37 8.08
C ALA A 173 -0.78 7.59 7.15
N LYS A 174 -1.01 7.80 5.85
CA LYS A 174 0.06 8.09 4.87
C LYS A 174 0.77 9.41 5.16
N VAL A 175 0.04 10.47 5.49
CA VAL A 175 0.62 11.75 5.91
C VAL A 175 1.48 11.56 7.15
N GLU A 176 0.99 10.84 8.15
CA GLU A 176 1.71 10.60 9.39
C GLU A 176 2.99 9.77 9.18
N ILE A 177 2.91 8.70 8.37
CA ILE A 177 4.07 7.90 7.97
C ILE A 177 5.08 8.79 7.25
N SER A 178 4.66 9.56 6.25
CA SER A 178 5.57 10.41 5.46
C SER A 178 6.26 11.48 6.32
N ASN A 179 5.59 11.99 7.36
CA ASN A 179 6.14 12.99 8.26
C ASN A 179 7.15 12.42 9.27
N LEU A 180 6.85 11.25 9.83
CA LEU A 180 7.64 10.67 10.93
C LEU A 180 8.67 9.63 10.47
N PHE A 181 8.38 8.96 9.36
CA PHE A 181 9.14 7.85 8.79
C PHE A 181 9.21 7.99 7.26
N PRO A 182 9.88 9.03 6.73
CA PRO A 182 9.83 9.41 5.31
C PRO A 182 10.43 8.37 4.34
N ASP A 183 11.08 7.34 4.86
CA ASP A 183 11.61 6.19 4.12
C ASP A 183 10.64 5.01 4.08
N LYS A 184 9.49 5.09 4.77
CA LYS A 184 8.54 3.99 4.92
C LYS A 184 7.32 4.12 4.03
N PHE A 185 6.75 2.98 3.67
CA PHE A 185 5.60 2.87 2.78
C PHE A 185 4.30 2.53 3.53
N LEU A 186 3.17 2.97 2.98
CA LEU A 186 1.83 2.48 3.30
C LEU A 186 1.27 1.74 2.10
N THR A 187 0.91 0.48 2.31
CA THR A 187 0.30 -0.38 1.29
C THR A 187 -1.02 -0.91 1.80
N THR A 188 -1.88 -1.35 0.88
CA THR A 188 -3.20 -1.90 1.22
C THR A 188 -3.49 -3.13 0.35
N ALA A 189 -4.44 -3.94 0.77
CA ALA A 189 -5.13 -4.89 -0.10
C ALA A 189 -6.62 -4.55 -0.17
N GLY A 190 -7.33 -5.03 -1.18
CA GLY A 190 -8.78 -4.88 -1.22
C GLY A 190 -9.44 -5.87 -2.16
N TRP A 191 -10.76 -5.93 -2.07
CA TRP A 191 -11.54 -6.75 -2.98
C TRP A 191 -11.36 -6.26 -4.42
N PRO A 192 -11.46 -7.17 -5.39
CA PRO A 192 -11.37 -6.84 -6.79
C PRO A 192 -12.44 -5.84 -7.22
N LEU A 193 -12.15 -5.12 -8.30
CA LEU A 193 -13.06 -4.21 -8.99
C LEU A 193 -14.08 -4.97 -9.87
N SER A 194 -14.12 -6.29 -9.80
CA SER A 194 -15.18 -7.15 -10.34
C SER A 194 -16.38 -7.21 -9.36
N GLY A 195 -17.62 -7.15 -9.90
CA GLY A 195 -18.84 -6.93 -9.09
C GLY A 195 -20.00 -7.89 -9.29
N GLU A 196 -20.81 -8.05 -8.24
CA GLU A 196 -21.86 -9.09 -8.14
C GLU A 196 -23.21 -8.64 -7.54
N ILE A 197 -23.37 -7.40 -7.03
CA ILE A 197 -24.58 -7.02 -6.27
C ILE A 197 -24.93 -5.54 -6.48
N ARG A 198 -26.22 -5.19 -6.60
CA ARG A 198 -26.72 -3.80 -6.44
C ARG A 198 -28.04 -3.75 -5.72
N ALA A 199 -28.19 -2.72 -4.88
CA ALA A 199 -29.42 -2.24 -4.30
C ALA A 199 -29.73 -0.81 -4.83
N SER A 200 -30.99 -0.38 -4.77
CA SER A 200 -31.38 0.96 -5.23
C SER A 200 -30.82 2.09 -4.37
N GLU A 201 -30.39 1.77 -3.17
CA GLU A 201 -29.98 2.71 -2.12
C GLU A 201 -28.47 3.01 -2.12
N ASP A 202 -27.69 2.36 -3.00
CA ASP A 202 -26.23 2.47 -3.04
C ASP A 202 -25.75 3.86 -3.47
N GLN A 203 -24.77 4.38 -2.73
CA GLN A 203 -24.10 5.65 -2.97
C GLN A 203 -22.76 5.45 -3.67
N LEU A 204 -22.80 4.93 -4.90
CA LEU A 204 -21.59 4.65 -5.68
C LEU A 204 -20.81 5.94 -6.01
N PRO A 205 -19.46 5.87 -6.07
CA PRO A 205 -18.65 6.99 -6.53
C PRO A 205 -18.99 7.41 -7.95
N GLN A 206 -18.97 8.73 -8.21
CA GLN A 206 -19.30 9.25 -9.54
C GLN A 206 -18.33 8.75 -10.62
N TRP A 207 -17.04 8.62 -10.29
CA TRP A 207 -16.03 8.11 -11.21
C TRP A 207 -16.38 6.69 -11.69
N TYR A 208 -16.92 5.83 -10.82
CA TYR A 208 -17.29 4.46 -11.18
C TYR A 208 -18.51 4.45 -12.09
N ILE A 209 -19.51 5.29 -11.81
CA ILE A 209 -20.68 5.44 -12.67
C ILE A 209 -20.26 5.91 -14.07
N ASP A 210 -19.36 6.89 -14.14
CA ASP A 210 -18.87 7.43 -15.41
C ASP A 210 -18.06 6.36 -16.18
N TRP A 211 -17.13 5.69 -15.50
CA TRP A 211 -16.35 4.58 -16.06
C TRP A 211 -17.25 3.44 -16.57
N PHE A 212 -18.22 3.01 -15.77
CA PHE A 212 -19.11 1.91 -16.14
C PHE A 212 -19.94 2.24 -17.39
N ASN A 213 -20.42 3.48 -17.50
CA ASN A 213 -21.18 3.95 -18.66
C ASN A 213 -20.29 4.09 -19.90
N GLU A 214 -19.05 4.55 -19.75
CA GLU A 214 -18.08 4.65 -20.84
C GLU A 214 -17.77 3.27 -21.44
N TYR A 215 -17.49 2.29 -20.58
CA TYR A 215 -17.15 0.93 -20.98
C TYR A 215 -18.38 0.01 -21.11
N GLU A 216 -19.61 0.55 -21.15
CA GLU A 216 -20.82 -0.26 -21.17
C GLU A 216 -20.79 -1.31 -22.28
N THR A 217 -20.34 -0.98 -23.49
CA THR A 217 -20.34 -1.95 -24.60
C THR A 217 -19.02 -2.69 -24.79
N ASP A 218 -17.99 -2.36 -23.99
CA ASP A 218 -16.67 -2.95 -24.09
C ASP A 218 -16.63 -4.33 -23.43
N SER A 219 -15.78 -5.19 -23.99
CA SER A 219 -15.47 -6.49 -23.46
C SER A 219 -14.78 -6.46 -22.10
N VAL A 220 -14.12 -5.37 -21.70
CA VAL A 220 -13.57 -5.22 -20.34
C VAL A 220 -14.67 -5.15 -19.28
N ASN A 221 -15.81 -4.53 -19.59
CA ASN A 221 -16.93 -4.45 -18.67
C ASN A 221 -17.77 -5.75 -18.65
N ARG A 222 -17.41 -6.76 -19.47
CA ARG A 222 -18.07 -8.07 -19.43
C ARG A 222 -17.96 -8.72 -18.06
N TRP A 223 -16.91 -8.42 -17.30
CA TRP A 223 -16.66 -9.02 -15.98
C TRP A 223 -17.64 -8.49 -14.93
N ASN A 224 -17.91 -7.19 -14.95
CA ASN A 224 -18.98 -6.59 -14.13
C ASN A 224 -20.40 -6.93 -14.63
N LYS A 225 -20.53 -7.38 -15.88
CA LYS A 225 -21.80 -7.84 -16.46
C LYS A 225 -22.07 -9.33 -16.29
N ALA A 226 -21.00 -10.13 -16.22
CA ALA A 226 -21.04 -11.58 -16.06
C ALA A 226 -21.09 -11.96 -14.58
N GLY A 227 -20.52 -11.13 -13.71
CA GLY A 227 -20.81 -11.15 -12.28
C GLY A 227 -22.30 -10.89 -12.09
N TYR A 228 -22.92 -11.69 -11.24
CA TYR A 228 -24.37 -11.85 -11.14
C TYR A 228 -25.13 -10.51 -11.19
N ASN A 229 -25.84 -10.30 -12.31
CA ASN A 229 -26.76 -9.20 -12.62
C ASN A 229 -26.11 -7.97 -13.31
N HIS A 230 -26.58 -7.65 -14.52
CA HIS A 230 -26.22 -6.48 -15.35
C HIS A 230 -26.37 -5.11 -14.64
N ASP A 231 -26.88 -5.11 -13.42
CA ASP A 231 -27.12 -3.96 -12.58
C ASP A 231 -26.15 -3.85 -11.40
N GLY A 232 -25.19 -4.76 -11.17
CA GLY A 232 -24.32 -4.80 -9.98
C GLY A 232 -23.23 -3.72 -9.85
N TYR A 233 -22.62 -3.62 -8.66
CA TYR A 233 -21.38 -2.88 -8.40
C TYR A 233 -20.27 -3.82 -7.84
N PRO A 234 -18.98 -3.44 -7.93
CA PRO A 234 -17.83 -4.17 -7.39
C PRO A 234 -17.90 -4.51 -5.90
N THR A 235 -17.54 -5.74 -5.53
CA THR A 235 -17.61 -6.21 -4.13
C THR A 235 -16.89 -5.29 -3.15
N CYS A 236 -15.81 -4.64 -3.60
CA CYS A 236 -15.07 -3.65 -2.81
C CYS A 236 -15.96 -2.52 -2.26
N PHE A 237 -16.91 -2.00 -3.02
CA PHE A 237 -17.79 -0.93 -2.54
C PHE A 237 -18.77 -1.39 -1.48
N GLY A 238 -19.21 -2.65 -1.53
CA GLY A 238 -20.13 -3.22 -0.54
C GLY A 238 -19.50 -3.33 0.85
N VAL A 239 -18.18 -3.47 0.87
CA VAL A 239 -17.36 -3.40 2.09
C VAL A 239 -16.67 -2.03 2.27
N GLN A 240 -17.13 -1.01 1.55
CA GLN A 240 -16.78 0.40 1.66
C GLN A 240 -15.33 0.73 1.27
N GLN A 241 -14.79 0.05 0.27
CA GLN A 241 -13.46 0.30 -0.29
C GLN A 241 -13.53 1.05 -1.62
N ASP A 242 -12.62 2.01 -1.82
CA ASP A 242 -12.44 2.74 -3.09
C ASP A 242 -10.94 2.83 -3.43
N PRO A 243 -10.33 1.72 -3.87
CA PRO A 243 -8.89 1.67 -4.12
C PRO A 243 -8.45 2.56 -5.29
N VAL A 244 -9.33 2.84 -6.24
CA VAL A 244 -9.03 3.77 -7.35
C VAL A 244 -8.86 5.18 -6.81
N ASP A 245 -9.78 5.65 -5.95
CA ASP A 245 -9.69 6.97 -5.32
C ASP A 245 -8.47 7.06 -4.38
N TRP A 246 -8.16 6.00 -3.63
CA TRP A 246 -6.99 5.99 -2.74
C TRP A 246 -5.67 6.20 -3.50
N ILE A 247 -5.51 5.51 -4.64
CA ILE A 247 -4.33 5.62 -5.49
C ILE A 247 -4.31 6.99 -6.19
N ALA A 248 -5.42 7.39 -6.82
CA ALA A 248 -5.51 8.63 -7.58
C ALA A 248 -5.26 9.89 -6.72
N ASN A 249 -5.53 9.82 -5.41
CA ASN A 249 -5.26 10.90 -4.46
C ASN A 249 -3.98 10.71 -3.64
N GLU A 250 -3.09 9.80 -4.04
CA GLU A 250 -1.80 9.52 -3.36
C GLU A 250 -1.95 9.20 -1.86
N GLN A 251 -3.08 8.60 -1.47
CA GLN A 251 -3.38 8.27 -0.06
C GLN A 251 -2.60 7.04 0.41
N LEU A 252 -1.97 6.30 -0.50
CA LEU A 252 -1.16 5.13 -0.24
C LEU A 252 -0.09 5.00 -1.32
N ASP A 253 0.90 4.15 -1.10
CA ASP A 253 1.94 3.91 -2.10
C ASP A 253 1.50 2.86 -3.12
N TYR A 254 0.87 1.77 -2.66
CA TYR A 254 0.41 0.66 -3.53
C TYR A 254 -0.80 -0.09 -2.98
N HIS A 255 -1.61 -0.57 -3.90
CA HIS A 255 -2.78 -1.39 -3.65
C HIS A 255 -2.58 -2.80 -4.23
N ILE A 256 -3.10 -3.81 -3.52
CA ILE A 256 -3.15 -5.19 -3.99
C ILE A 256 -4.61 -5.56 -4.23
N SER A 257 -4.99 -5.78 -5.49
CA SER A 257 -6.31 -6.34 -5.81
C SER A 257 -6.32 -7.85 -5.52
N MET A 258 -7.18 -8.28 -4.59
CA MET A 258 -7.23 -9.65 -4.07
C MET A 258 -8.16 -10.56 -4.88
N GLU A 259 -7.94 -10.68 -6.17
CA GLU A 259 -8.65 -11.64 -7.03
C GLU A 259 -8.11 -13.06 -6.80
N TYR A 260 -8.31 -13.61 -5.60
CA TYR A 260 -7.77 -14.93 -5.18
C TYR A 260 -8.60 -16.11 -5.69
N CYS A 261 -8.97 -16.11 -6.96
CA CYS A 261 -9.69 -17.20 -7.59
C CYS A 261 -8.73 -18.19 -8.27
N PHE A 262 -9.18 -19.44 -8.48
CA PHE A 262 -8.50 -20.39 -9.36
C PHE A 262 -8.62 -19.97 -10.83
N ASP A 263 -9.80 -19.53 -11.24
CA ASP A 263 -10.13 -19.21 -12.63
C ASP A 263 -9.29 -18.06 -13.20
N THR A 264 -8.45 -18.40 -14.18
CA THR A 264 -7.57 -17.45 -14.83
C THR A 264 -8.33 -16.41 -15.66
N ASP A 265 -9.52 -16.73 -16.17
CA ASP A 265 -10.26 -15.79 -17.01
C ASP A 265 -10.87 -14.66 -16.18
N TRP A 266 -11.43 -14.95 -15.00
CA TRP A 266 -11.85 -13.91 -14.04
C TRP A 266 -10.67 -13.04 -13.59
N TRP A 267 -9.55 -13.67 -13.24
CA TRP A 267 -8.34 -12.94 -12.85
C TRP A 267 -7.81 -12.01 -13.95
N LYS A 268 -7.82 -12.47 -15.22
CA LYS A 268 -7.47 -11.61 -16.37
C LYS A 268 -8.43 -10.45 -16.49
N GLY A 269 -9.71 -10.66 -16.16
CA GLY A 269 -10.70 -9.61 -16.20
C GLY A 269 -10.43 -8.46 -15.24
N GLU A 270 -9.98 -8.79 -14.04
CA GLU A 270 -9.52 -7.78 -13.09
C GLU A 270 -8.32 -7.01 -13.63
N VAL A 271 -7.34 -7.69 -14.24
CA VAL A 271 -6.20 -7.02 -14.92
C VAL A 271 -6.66 -6.12 -16.06
N ASP A 272 -7.62 -6.57 -16.86
CA ASP A 272 -8.17 -5.79 -17.97
C ASP A 272 -8.86 -4.52 -17.43
N ILE A 273 -9.62 -4.62 -16.33
CA ILE A 273 -10.28 -3.48 -15.67
C ILE A 273 -9.23 -2.48 -15.18
N TRP A 274 -8.21 -2.92 -14.44
CA TRP A 274 -7.18 -1.99 -13.96
C TRP A 274 -6.48 -1.26 -15.10
N ASN A 275 -6.21 -1.93 -16.22
CA ASN A 275 -5.59 -1.33 -17.41
C ASN A 275 -6.46 -0.31 -18.15
N THR A 276 -7.69 -0.04 -17.72
CA THR A 276 -8.51 1.07 -18.24
C THR A 276 -8.22 2.40 -17.56
N PHE A 277 -7.53 2.39 -16.41
CA PHE A 277 -7.17 3.60 -15.66
C PHE A 277 -5.86 4.21 -16.16
N PRO A 278 -5.55 5.48 -15.80
CA PRO A 278 -4.28 6.10 -16.12
C PRO A 278 -3.06 5.29 -15.65
N GLU A 279 -1.94 5.41 -16.36
CA GLU A 279 -0.71 4.64 -16.12
C GLU A 279 -0.24 4.76 -14.66
N GLU A 280 -0.32 5.96 -14.08
CA GLU A 280 0.05 6.23 -12.70
C GLU A 280 -0.79 5.44 -11.66
N VAL A 281 -2.03 5.07 -11.99
CA VAL A 281 -2.89 4.23 -11.15
C VAL A 281 -2.51 2.76 -11.31
N VAL A 282 -2.27 2.33 -12.56
CA VAL A 282 -1.91 0.95 -12.89
C VAL A 282 -0.57 0.57 -12.27
N GLU A 283 0.44 1.44 -12.36
CA GLU A 283 1.77 1.20 -11.79
C GLU A 283 1.75 1.02 -10.27
N GLN A 284 0.77 1.59 -9.57
CA GLN A 284 0.59 1.46 -8.13
C GLN A 284 -0.32 0.29 -7.73
N THR A 285 -0.74 -0.52 -8.71
CA THR A 285 -1.61 -1.67 -8.48
C THR A 285 -0.89 -2.98 -8.72
N PHE A 286 -0.93 -3.85 -7.71
CA PHE A 286 -0.45 -5.22 -7.79
C PHE A 286 -1.59 -6.21 -7.77
N MET A 287 -1.31 -7.40 -8.30
CA MET A 287 -2.30 -8.46 -8.40
C MET A 287 -2.06 -9.55 -7.37
N GLY A 288 -3.13 -9.87 -6.64
CA GLY A 288 -3.20 -10.99 -5.71
C GLY A 288 -3.21 -12.34 -6.42
N LEU A 289 -2.57 -13.33 -5.80
CA LEU A 289 -2.47 -14.72 -6.25
C LEU A 289 -2.83 -15.65 -5.08
N GLY A 290 -3.95 -16.35 -5.18
CA GLY A 290 -4.43 -17.27 -4.15
C GLY A 290 -3.68 -18.61 -4.17
N TRP A 291 -2.82 -18.83 -3.18
CA TRP A 291 -2.18 -20.10 -2.84
C TRP A 291 -2.58 -20.51 -1.42
N TYR A 292 -3.84 -20.89 -1.24
CA TYR A 292 -4.35 -21.36 0.05
C TYR A 292 -5.50 -22.34 -0.11
N SER A 293 -5.77 -23.12 0.94
CA SER A 293 -6.71 -24.24 0.94
C SER A 293 -8.09 -23.88 0.40
N GLY A 294 -8.57 -22.66 0.64
CA GLY A 294 -9.85 -22.17 0.14
C GLY A 294 -9.98 -22.17 -1.39
N VAL A 295 -8.87 -22.10 -2.14
CA VAL A 295 -8.89 -22.08 -3.61
C VAL A 295 -9.14 -23.48 -4.20
N TRP A 296 -8.66 -24.54 -3.53
CA TRP A 296 -8.81 -25.93 -3.99
C TRP A 296 -9.66 -26.78 -3.05
N GLN A 297 -10.55 -26.15 -2.29
CA GLN A 297 -11.59 -26.83 -1.53
C GLN A 297 -12.65 -27.48 -2.44
N GLU A 298 -12.74 -27.07 -3.70
CA GLU A 298 -13.54 -27.76 -4.72
C GLU A 298 -12.87 -29.08 -5.12
N GLU A 299 -13.59 -30.22 -5.02
CA GLU A 299 -13.06 -31.58 -5.21
C GLU A 299 -12.36 -31.83 -6.57
N THR A 300 -12.49 -30.91 -7.53
CA THR A 300 -11.95 -31.00 -8.89
C THR A 300 -10.65 -30.21 -9.11
N ILE A 301 -10.21 -29.40 -8.15
CA ILE A 301 -9.03 -28.53 -8.27
C ILE A 301 -7.88 -29.10 -7.42
N THR A 302 -6.71 -29.24 -8.01
CA THR A 302 -5.48 -29.71 -7.34
C THR A 302 -4.50 -28.56 -7.10
N GLN A 303 -3.63 -28.71 -6.11
CA GLN A 303 -2.56 -27.73 -5.83
C GLN A 303 -1.63 -27.55 -7.04
N GLU A 304 -1.32 -28.62 -7.79
CA GLU A 304 -0.52 -28.55 -9.02
C GLU A 304 -1.18 -27.69 -10.10
N GLN A 305 -2.51 -27.79 -10.25
CA GLN A 305 -3.26 -26.93 -11.17
C GLN A 305 -3.21 -25.47 -10.71
N VAL A 306 -3.39 -25.20 -9.42
CA VAL A 306 -3.32 -23.83 -8.89
C VAL A 306 -1.93 -23.21 -9.11
N ALA A 307 -0.85 -23.96 -8.85
CA ALA A 307 0.51 -23.51 -9.11
C ALA A 307 0.74 -23.18 -10.60
N THR A 308 0.20 -24.01 -11.50
CA THR A 308 0.25 -23.79 -12.94
C THR A 308 -0.50 -22.51 -13.35
N GLU A 309 -1.71 -22.30 -12.80
CA GLU A 309 -2.51 -21.12 -13.11
C GLU A 309 -1.88 -19.84 -12.55
N ILE A 310 -1.24 -19.89 -11.37
CA ILE A 310 -0.46 -18.76 -10.85
C ILE A 310 0.63 -18.34 -11.85
N VAL A 311 1.35 -19.30 -12.44
CA VAL A 311 2.37 -19.00 -13.46
C VAL A 311 1.73 -18.35 -14.70
N ASN A 312 0.58 -18.85 -15.15
CA ASN A 312 -0.15 -18.27 -16.29
C ASN A 312 -0.61 -16.83 -16.00
N LYS A 313 -1.12 -16.57 -14.79
CA LYS A 313 -1.53 -15.24 -14.32
C LYS A 313 -0.36 -14.26 -14.28
N ILE A 314 0.79 -14.66 -13.73
CA ILE A 314 2.00 -13.82 -13.73
C ILE A 314 2.42 -13.47 -15.16
N ARG A 315 2.44 -14.44 -16.07
CA ARG A 315 2.76 -14.21 -17.49
C ARG A 315 1.77 -13.24 -18.15
N TYR A 316 0.48 -13.39 -17.89
CA TYR A 316 -0.54 -12.48 -18.41
C TYR A 316 -0.39 -11.06 -17.84
N GLY A 317 -0.22 -10.92 -16.53
CA GLY A 317 -0.04 -9.63 -15.88
C GLY A 317 1.14 -8.86 -16.46
N ARG A 318 2.29 -9.51 -16.65
CA ARG A 318 3.47 -8.89 -17.27
C ARG A 318 3.23 -8.42 -18.71
N LEU A 319 2.46 -9.18 -19.49
CA LEU A 319 2.08 -8.79 -20.86
C LEU A 319 1.13 -7.59 -20.87
N ASN A 320 0.46 -7.30 -19.75
CA ASN A 320 -0.51 -6.23 -19.57
C ASN A 320 -0.07 -5.27 -18.44
N ASN A 321 1.23 -4.94 -18.41
CA ASN A 321 1.84 -3.88 -17.60
C ASN A 321 1.65 -3.96 -16.08
N ILE A 322 1.31 -5.13 -15.52
CA ILE A 322 1.31 -5.33 -14.07
C ILE A 322 2.75 -5.43 -13.55
N SER A 323 3.11 -4.56 -12.62
CA SER A 323 4.46 -4.42 -12.04
C SER A 323 4.67 -5.21 -10.75
N GLY A 324 3.62 -5.84 -10.19
CA GLY A 324 3.76 -6.61 -8.96
C GLY A 324 2.71 -7.67 -8.73
N PHE A 325 3.14 -8.70 -8.01
CA PHE A 325 2.36 -9.90 -7.71
C PHE A 325 2.47 -10.22 -6.22
N SER A 326 1.38 -10.65 -5.62
CA SER A 326 1.28 -10.90 -4.19
C SER A 326 0.64 -12.24 -3.89
N ILE A 327 1.39 -13.17 -3.30
CA ILE A 327 0.94 -14.54 -3.01
C ILE A 327 0.36 -14.62 -1.60
N PHE A 328 -0.90 -15.05 -1.48
CA PHE A 328 -1.55 -15.40 -0.22
C PHE A 328 -1.84 -16.91 -0.24
N GLU A 329 -1.07 -17.77 0.42
CA GLU A 329 0.03 -17.48 1.36
C GLU A 329 0.96 -18.70 1.53
N LEU A 330 2.16 -18.52 2.11
CA LEU A 330 3.08 -19.65 2.35
C LEU A 330 2.89 -20.28 3.73
N ASN A 331 3.15 -21.58 3.79
CA ASN A 331 3.15 -22.39 5.01
C ASN A 331 1.79 -22.52 5.72
N GLU A 332 0.68 -22.26 5.02
CA GLU A 332 -0.63 -22.67 5.52
C GLU A 332 -0.63 -24.19 5.76
N PRO A 333 -1.26 -24.66 6.86
CA PRO A 333 -1.42 -26.08 7.09
C PRO A 333 -2.00 -26.79 5.86
N GLU A 334 -1.40 -27.93 5.51
CA GLU A 334 -1.81 -28.79 4.37
C GLU A 334 -1.40 -28.27 2.97
N ASN A 335 -0.76 -27.10 2.86
CA ASN A 335 -0.20 -26.62 1.60
C ASN A 335 1.13 -27.33 1.30
N ASN A 336 1.26 -27.81 0.06
CA ASN A 336 2.50 -28.34 -0.48
C ASN A 336 3.25 -27.25 -1.24
N ASP A 337 3.83 -26.30 -0.51
CA ASP A 337 4.51 -25.13 -1.08
C ASP A 337 5.61 -25.48 -2.08
N SER A 338 6.21 -26.68 -2.02
CA SER A 338 7.24 -27.06 -3.00
C SER A 338 6.70 -27.06 -4.43
N LEU A 339 5.42 -27.39 -4.63
CA LEU A 339 4.78 -27.35 -5.95
C LEU A 339 4.76 -25.92 -6.52
N LEU A 340 4.36 -24.95 -5.70
CA LEU A 340 4.36 -23.55 -6.09
C LEU A 340 5.78 -23.04 -6.33
N ILE A 341 6.71 -23.33 -5.41
CA ILE A 341 8.11 -22.88 -5.52
C ILE A 341 8.77 -23.43 -6.79
N ASP A 342 8.58 -24.71 -7.09
CA ASP A 342 9.08 -25.34 -8.31
C ASP A 342 8.47 -24.67 -9.56
N ALA A 343 7.17 -24.36 -9.54
CA ALA A 343 6.50 -23.67 -10.65
C ALA A 343 7.00 -22.22 -10.84
N LEU A 344 7.32 -21.52 -9.75
CA LEU A 344 7.79 -20.13 -9.78
C LEU A 344 9.26 -20.00 -10.16
N SER A 345 10.11 -20.94 -9.76
CA SER A 345 11.57 -20.77 -9.78
C SER A 345 12.40 -21.99 -10.21
N GLY A 346 11.76 -23.15 -10.43
CA GLY A 346 12.46 -24.43 -10.59
C GLY A 346 13.28 -24.57 -11.88
N ASP A 347 12.99 -23.79 -12.93
CA ASP A 347 13.74 -23.81 -14.18
C ASP A 347 13.79 -22.43 -14.87
N SER A 348 14.61 -22.32 -15.92
CA SER A 348 14.85 -21.05 -16.65
C SER A 348 13.64 -20.46 -17.37
N THR A 349 12.52 -21.18 -17.45
CA THR A 349 11.24 -20.73 -18.04
C THR A 349 10.23 -20.31 -16.97
N ALA A 350 10.54 -20.57 -15.71
CA ALA A 350 9.73 -20.19 -14.56
C ALA A 350 9.73 -18.65 -14.38
N PRO A 351 8.60 -18.04 -14.00
CA PRO A 351 8.44 -16.60 -14.04
C PRO A 351 9.37 -15.86 -13.06
N PHE A 352 9.75 -16.48 -11.95
CA PHE A 352 10.65 -15.95 -10.94
C PHE A 352 12.00 -16.66 -10.92
N TYR A 353 12.45 -17.26 -12.04
CA TYR A 353 13.75 -17.95 -12.10
C TYR A 353 14.93 -17.07 -11.67
N THR A 354 14.93 -15.80 -12.06
CA THR A 354 15.98 -14.85 -11.67
C THR A 354 15.61 -14.11 -10.40
N GLU A 355 16.54 -14.00 -9.47
CA GLU A 355 16.44 -13.14 -8.29
C GLU A 355 16.05 -11.71 -8.67
N ALA A 356 15.24 -11.08 -7.82
CA ALA A 356 14.88 -9.66 -7.93
C ALA A 356 15.03 -9.01 -6.56
N THR A 357 15.64 -7.84 -6.50
CA THR A 357 15.56 -6.98 -5.31
C THR A 357 14.14 -6.45 -5.16
N SER A 358 13.72 -6.07 -3.96
CA SER A 358 12.41 -5.41 -3.80
C SER A 358 12.46 -3.95 -4.23
N ALA A 359 11.38 -3.47 -4.86
CA ALA A 359 11.13 -2.04 -5.08
C ALA A 359 10.90 -1.28 -3.75
N PHE A 360 10.49 -2.00 -2.70
CA PHE A 360 10.01 -1.50 -1.41
C PHE A 360 11.06 -1.42 -0.32
N LYS A 361 12.33 -1.35 -0.68
CA LYS A 361 13.35 -1.25 0.35
C LYS A 361 13.46 0.20 0.80
N ALA A 362 13.14 0.45 2.08
CA ALA A 362 13.36 1.73 2.70
C ALA A 362 14.86 2.07 2.57
N THR A 363 15.17 3.02 1.71
CA THR A 363 16.55 3.49 1.62
C THR A 363 16.79 4.36 2.84
N ILE A 364 17.70 3.92 3.71
CA ILE A 364 18.27 4.82 4.71
C ILE A 364 18.95 5.92 3.91
N LYS A 365 18.25 7.05 3.70
CA LYS A 365 18.92 8.30 3.38
C LYS A 365 19.80 8.54 4.59
N ASP A 366 21.08 8.21 4.44
CA ASP A 366 22.12 8.62 5.36
C ASP A 366 21.90 10.13 5.47
N ASN A 367 21.33 10.58 6.59
CA ASN A 367 21.11 12.00 6.89
C ASN A 367 22.49 12.61 7.19
N GLY A 368 23.47 12.33 6.34
CA GLY A 368 24.82 12.82 6.41
C GLY A 368 24.71 14.32 6.41
N ASN A 369 24.81 14.90 7.61
CA ASN A 369 24.86 16.31 7.93
C ASN A 369 24.53 17.18 6.72
N LEU A 370 23.26 17.22 6.30
CA LEU A 370 22.85 18.23 5.34
C LEU A 370 23.12 19.54 6.07
N PRO A 371 24.07 20.38 5.59
CA PRO A 371 24.26 21.69 6.16
C PRO A 371 22.88 22.32 6.18
N ASN A 372 22.49 22.86 7.31
CA ASN A 372 21.17 23.44 7.50
C ASN A 372 21.10 24.70 6.60
N TYR A 373 20.93 24.51 5.29
CA TYR A 373 21.02 25.54 4.26
C TYR A 373 19.92 26.57 4.49
N THR A 374 18.79 26.15 5.06
CA THR A 374 17.73 27.01 5.54
C THR A 374 18.24 27.98 6.62
N LEU A 375 19.00 27.50 7.60
CA LEU A 375 19.61 28.34 8.63
C LEU A 375 20.69 29.27 8.05
N ILE A 376 21.53 28.78 7.14
CA ILE A 376 22.58 29.56 6.48
C ILE A 376 21.97 30.68 5.61
N ILE A 377 20.92 30.38 4.85
CA ILE A 377 20.18 31.35 4.03
C ILE A 377 19.48 32.37 4.92
N LEU A 378 18.87 31.95 6.03
CA LEU A 378 18.24 32.86 6.99
C LEU A 378 19.26 33.84 7.59
N ILE A 379 20.43 33.34 8.01
CA ILE A 379 21.53 34.17 8.53
C ILE A 379 22.05 35.12 7.45
N ALA A 380 22.21 34.67 6.20
CA ALA A 380 22.68 35.50 5.10
C ALA A 380 21.67 36.62 4.77
N ILE A 381 20.37 36.33 4.78
CA ILE A 381 19.31 37.33 4.57
C ILE A 381 19.29 38.36 5.70
N ILE A 382 19.34 37.92 6.97
CA ILE A 382 19.39 38.81 8.14
C ILE A 382 20.65 39.69 8.10
N GLY A 383 21.80 39.11 7.74
CA GLY A 383 23.06 39.83 7.57
C GLY A 383 22.99 40.88 6.45
N GLY A 384 22.43 40.51 5.29
CA GLY A 384 22.23 41.41 4.15
C GLY A 384 21.32 42.59 4.47
N PHE A 385 20.20 42.35 5.15
CA PHE A 385 19.29 43.42 5.58
C PHE A 385 19.94 44.36 6.60
N SER A 386 20.70 43.82 7.56
CA SER A 386 21.41 44.62 8.56
C SER A 386 22.46 45.53 7.92
N ALA A 387 23.21 45.01 6.94
CA ALA A 387 24.19 45.79 6.18
C ALA A 387 23.54 46.89 5.33
N ALA A 388 22.41 46.61 4.67
CA ALA A 388 21.66 47.58 3.89
C ALA A 388 21.11 48.73 4.74
N ILE A 389 20.60 48.44 5.94
CA ILE A 389 20.12 49.44 6.91
C ILE A 389 21.29 50.31 7.42
N ALA A 390 22.44 49.70 7.72
CA ALA A 390 23.64 50.43 8.12
C ALA A 390 24.16 51.36 7.02
N LEU A 391 24.17 50.92 5.76
CA LEU A 391 24.54 51.74 4.60
C LEU A 391 23.55 52.89 4.34
N ALA A 392 22.25 52.63 4.46
CA ALA A 392 21.21 53.64 4.26
C ALA A 392 21.23 54.73 5.37
N SER A 393 21.55 54.35 6.60
CA SER A 393 21.68 55.31 7.72
C SER A 393 22.94 56.18 7.64
N LYS A 394 24.04 55.66 7.07
CA LYS A 394 25.27 56.44 6.81
C LYS A 394 25.11 57.49 5.70
N ARG A 395 24.22 57.29 4.73
CA ARG A 395 23.95 58.25 3.63
C ARG A 395 23.00 59.39 4.00
N ARG A 396 22.45 59.40 5.22
CA ARG A 396 21.54 60.45 5.73
C ARG A 396 22.18 61.40 6.75
N LYS A 397 23.50 61.31 6.94
CA LYS A 397 24.33 62.34 7.53
C LYS A 397 25.19 62.93 6.43
#